data_AF-A0A564H4M4-F1
#
_entry.id   AF-A0A564H4M4-F1
#
_cell.length_a   1.000
_cell.length_b   1.000
_cell.length_c   1.000
_cell.angle_alpha   90.00
_cell.angle_beta   90.00
_cell.angle_gamma   90.00
#
_symmetry.space_group_name_H-M   'P 1'
#
loop_
_entity.id
_entity.type
_entity.pdbx_description
1 polymer ?
#
loop_
_entity_poly.entity_id
_entity_poly.type
_entity_poly.pdbx_seq_one_letter_code
_entity_poly.pdbx_strand_id
1 'polypeptide(L)'
;MLVRQQEPFPQPDEPPVVIGRMVQIPYVTVPLYAALLIALGWFGGEQWRNKPGPQLMAQSVAHAALVPLNQPPAQSVVKKTAVPVKAEAEIQTEAETEVDEDNLPPLRYSAHVYASLVEKRSIVLNGQSWKEGDSPLPNLVIEQIQQDVTVFSFNGKTFTLAALDDWPGGTIEDSPQGE
;
A
#
# COMPACT_ATOMS: atom_id res chain seq x y z
N MET A 1 -50.72 65.99 19.24
CA MET A 1 -50.24 65.83 17.85
C MET A 1 -48.72 65.84 17.88
N LEU A 2 -48.08 64.69 17.66
CA LEU A 2 -46.62 64.58 17.55
C LEU A 2 -46.33 64.01 16.15
N VAL A 3 -46.02 64.90 15.20
CA VAL A 3 -45.58 64.53 13.85
C VAL A 3 -44.16 64.00 13.97
N ARG A 4 -43.96 62.70 13.77
CA ARG A 4 -42.62 62.13 13.61
C ARG A 4 -42.09 62.55 12.24
N GLN A 5 -41.00 63.31 12.25
CA GLN A 5 -40.17 63.58 11.09
C GLN A 5 -39.72 62.26 10.47
N GLN A 6 -39.97 62.10 9.19
CA GLN A 6 -39.63 60.93 8.39
C GLN A 6 -38.13 61.01 8.06
N GLU A 7 -37.33 60.02 8.48
CA GLU A 7 -35.93 59.89 8.07
C GLU A 7 -35.83 59.75 6.54
N PRO A 8 -34.84 60.37 5.88
CA PRO A 8 -34.73 60.29 4.43
C PRO A 8 -34.30 58.88 4.03
N PHE A 9 -35.08 58.27 3.14
CA PHE A 9 -34.78 56.97 2.53
C PHE A 9 -33.39 56.99 1.85
N PRO A 10 -32.56 55.93 2.01
CA PRO A 10 -31.33 55.80 1.24
C PRO A 10 -31.66 55.57 -0.23
N GLN A 11 -31.01 56.33 -1.12
CA GLN A 11 -31.16 56.18 -2.57
C GLN A 11 -30.48 54.88 -3.07
N PRO A 12 -31.02 54.17 -4.08
CA PRO A 12 -30.54 52.84 -4.47
C PRO A 12 -29.36 52.82 -5.47
N ASP A 13 -28.70 53.95 -5.76
CA ASP A 13 -27.86 54.09 -6.97
C ASP A 13 -26.36 54.33 -6.73
N GLU A 14 -25.81 53.99 -5.56
CA GLU A 14 -24.35 53.99 -5.37
C GLU A 14 -23.80 52.56 -5.42
N PRO A 15 -23.11 52.15 -6.50
CA PRO A 15 -22.39 50.89 -6.49
C PRO A 15 -21.27 50.99 -5.44
N PRO A 16 -21.03 49.93 -4.64
CA PRO A 16 -19.90 49.93 -3.72
C PRO A 16 -18.63 50.12 -4.56
N VAL A 17 -17.89 51.20 -4.29
CA VAL A 17 -16.53 51.35 -4.79
C VAL A 17 -15.70 50.25 -4.11
N VAL A 18 -15.63 49.09 -4.75
CA VAL A 18 -14.69 48.04 -4.40
C VAL A 18 -13.32 48.56 -4.84
N ILE A 19 -12.62 49.22 -3.91
CA ILE A 19 -11.19 49.46 -4.05
C ILE A 19 -10.53 48.09 -3.98
N GLY A 20 -10.43 47.43 -5.13
CA GLY A 20 -9.66 46.21 -5.29
C GLY A 20 -8.24 46.51 -4.87
N ARG A 21 -7.87 46.08 -3.66
CA ARG A 21 -6.50 46.18 -3.17
C ARG A 21 -5.65 45.30 -4.08
N MET A 22 -5.07 45.91 -5.12
CA MET A 22 -4.05 45.28 -5.95
C MET A 22 -2.94 44.82 -4.99
N VAL A 23 -2.87 43.51 -4.77
CA VAL A 23 -1.77 42.90 -4.03
C VAL A 23 -0.56 43.02 -4.93
N GLN A 24 0.21 44.11 -4.80
CA GLN A 24 1.53 44.21 -5.39
C GLN A 24 2.38 43.13 -4.73
N ILE A 25 2.52 41.99 -5.39
CA ILE A 25 3.38 40.90 -4.94
C ILE A 25 4.81 41.42 -5.08
N PRO A 26 5.54 41.64 -3.98
CA PRO A 26 6.89 42.13 -4.07
C PRO A 26 7.74 41.08 -4.79
N TYR A 27 8.66 41.55 -5.65
CA TYR A 27 9.42 40.68 -6.57
C TYR A 27 10.20 39.55 -5.88
N VAL A 28 10.49 39.70 -4.59
CA VAL A 28 11.16 38.69 -3.73
C VAL A 28 10.26 37.52 -3.32
N THR A 29 8.94 37.67 -3.39
CA THR A 29 7.98 36.63 -2.99
C THR A 29 7.92 35.48 -4.00
N VAL A 30 8.06 35.78 -5.29
CA VAL A 30 8.05 34.77 -6.37
C VAL A 30 9.20 33.75 -6.25
N PRO A 31 10.48 34.15 -6.13
CA PRO A 31 11.57 33.18 -5.99
C PRO A 31 11.50 32.41 -4.67
N LEU A 32 10.98 33.01 -3.60
CA LEU A 32 10.83 32.35 -2.30
C LEU A 32 9.80 31.21 -2.36
N TYR A 33 8.64 31.45 -2.98
CA TYR A 33 7.65 30.39 -3.19
C TYR A 33 8.13 29.36 -4.22
N ALA A 34 8.87 29.75 -5.25
CA ALA A 34 9.45 28.82 -6.21
C ALA A 34 10.44 27.84 -5.54
N ALA A 35 11.33 28.34 -4.67
CA ALA A 35 12.24 27.49 -3.90
C ALA A 35 11.49 26.54 -2.95
N LEU A 36 10.42 27.02 -2.30
CA LEU A 36 9.59 26.22 -1.41
C LEU A 36 8.86 25.10 -2.16
N LEU A 37 8.31 25.38 -3.34
CA LEU A 37 7.65 24.37 -4.19
C LEU A 37 8.64 23.33 -4.74
N ILE A 38 9.86 23.74 -5.09
CA ILE A 38 10.90 22.80 -5.53
C ILE A 38 11.35 21.91 -4.36
N ALA A 39 11.54 22.47 -3.18
CA ALA A 39 11.88 21.71 -1.98
C ALA A 39 10.79 20.67 -1.61
N LEU A 40 9.51 21.07 -1.66
CA LEU A 40 8.38 20.16 -1.44
C LEU A 40 8.23 19.12 -2.56
N GLY A 41 8.40 19.55 -3.82
CA GLY A 41 8.27 18.67 -4.99
C GLY A 41 9.37 17.60 -5.06
N TRP A 42 10.58 17.93 -4.62
CA TRP A 42 11.68 16.96 -4.50
C TRP A 42 11.37 15.90 -3.43
N PHE A 43 10.83 16.33 -2.29
CA PHE A 43 10.49 15.44 -1.17
C PHE A 43 9.32 14.48 -1.48
N GLY A 44 8.33 14.91 -2.25
CA GLY A 44 7.19 14.03 -2.63
C GLY A 44 7.52 12.95 -3.67
N GLY A 45 8.61 13.11 -4.42
CA GLY A 45 8.99 12.24 -5.55
C GLY A 45 9.88 11.05 -5.21
N GLU A 46 10.60 11.06 -4.07
CA GLU A 46 11.53 9.98 -3.70
C GLU A 46 10.84 8.72 -3.15
N GLN A 47 9.67 8.86 -2.52
CA GLN A 47 8.96 7.72 -1.93
C GLN A 47 8.44 6.69 -2.97
N TRP A 48 8.31 7.08 -4.24
CA TRP A 48 7.81 6.20 -5.32
C TRP A 48 8.92 5.58 -6.18
N ARG A 49 10.19 5.93 -5.97
CA ARG A 49 11.33 5.35 -6.72
C ARG A 49 11.86 4.05 -6.12
N ASN A 50 11.48 3.71 -4.89
CA ASN A 50 11.78 2.43 -4.29
C ASN A 50 10.73 1.39 -4.72
N LYS A 51 10.83 0.92 -5.97
CA LYS A 51 10.41 -0.47 -6.23
C LYS A 51 11.40 -1.34 -5.44
N PRO A 52 10.97 -2.29 -4.58
CA PRO A 52 11.89 -3.27 -4.02
C PRO A 52 12.43 -4.10 -5.19
N GLY A 53 13.57 -3.67 -5.74
CA GLY A 53 14.36 -4.51 -6.63
C GLY A 53 14.89 -5.67 -5.80
N PRO A 54 15.01 -6.89 -6.38
CA PRO A 54 15.46 -8.05 -5.66
C PRO A 54 16.85 -7.78 -5.07
N GLN A 55 16.90 -7.61 -3.76
CA GLN A 55 18.13 -7.50 -3.01
C GLN A 55 18.82 -8.86 -3.08
N LEU A 56 19.72 -9.00 -4.07
CA LEU A 56 20.76 -10.02 -4.02
C LEU A 56 21.58 -9.72 -2.77
N MET A 57 21.36 -10.56 -1.76
CA MET A 57 22.09 -10.66 -0.51
C MET A 57 23.60 -10.57 -0.76
N ALA A 58 24.14 -9.35 -0.76
CA ALA A 58 25.57 -9.11 -0.65
C ALA A 58 25.94 -9.42 0.79
N GLN A 59 26.37 -10.66 1.00
CA GLN A 59 26.91 -11.17 2.24
C GLN A 59 28.03 -10.25 2.74
N SER A 60 27.76 -9.45 3.76
CA SER A 60 28.79 -8.80 4.56
C SER A 60 29.18 -9.75 5.70
N VAL A 61 30.04 -10.73 5.40
CA VAL A 61 30.77 -11.45 6.43
C VAL A 61 32.22 -11.02 6.35
N ALA A 62 32.53 -9.98 7.14
CA ALA A 62 33.89 -9.62 7.45
C ALA A 62 34.49 -10.68 8.38
N HIS A 63 35.25 -11.63 7.83
CA HIS A 63 36.28 -12.34 8.58
C HIS A 63 37.61 -12.19 7.87
N ALA A 64 38.33 -11.14 8.26
CA ALA A 64 39.75 -11.03 8.00
C ALA A 64 40.48 -12.09 8.85
N ALA A 65 41.01 -13.13 8.22
CA ALA A 65 42.10 -13.94 8.77
C ALA A 65 42.82 -14.75 7.67
N LEU A 66 44.02 -14.27 7.34
CA LEU A 66 45.20 -15.05 6.94
C LEU A 66 45.22 -15.70 5.54
N VAL A 67 45.87 -14.98 4.61
CA VAL A 67 46.50 -15.51 3.40
C VAL A 67 47.69 -16.41 3.78
N PRO A 68 47.89 -17.56 3.10
CA PRO A 68 49.21 -17.79 2.52
C PRO A 68 49.12 -18.04 1.02
N LEU A 69 50.00 -17.34 0.29
CA LEU A 69 50.29 -17.55 -1.14
C LEU A 69 50.60 -19.03 -1.41
N ASN A 70 49.80 -19.71 -2.25
CA ASN A 70 50.34 -20.67 -3.23
C ASN A 70 49.32 -21.11 -4.29
N GLN A 71 49.69 -20.81 -5.55
CA GLN A 71 49.41 -21.54 -6.81
C GLN A 71 48.07 -21.34 -7.58
N PRO A 72 48.13 -21.07 -8.91
CA PRO A 72 46.97 -20.82 -9.79
C PRO A 72 46.59 -22.09 -10.62
N PRO A 73 45.62 -22.05 -11.56
CA PRO A 73 44.45 -22.93 -11.63
C PRO A 73 44.56 -24.11 -12.61
N ALA A 74 44.03 -25.29 -12.29
CA ALA A 74 43.77 -26.33 -13.29
C ALA A 74 42.79 -27.43 -12.81
N GLN A 75 41.69 -27.53 -13.55
CA GLN A 75 41.15 -28.78 -14.11
C GLN A 75 40.51 -29.85 -13.20
N SER A 76 39.19 -29.95 -13.38
CA SER A 76 38.53 -31.12 -13.98
C SER A 76 38.53 -32.48 -13.27
N VAL A 77 37.29 -32.95 -13.05
CA VAL A 77 36.80 -34.32 -13.30
C VAL A 77 36.86 -35.35 -12.14
N VAL A 78 35.65 -35.57 -11.61
CA VAL A 78 35.04 -36.86 -11.23
C VAL A 78 35.47 -37.52 -9.92
N LYS A 79 34.49 -37.59 -9.00
CA LYS A 79 34.07 -38.88 -8.43
C LYS A 79 32.58 -38.86 -8.10
N LYS A 80 31.81 -39.56 -8.95
CA LYS A 80 30.48 -40.09 -8.63
C LYS A 80 30.63 -41.12 -7.51
N THR A 81 29.91 -40.96 -6.41
CA THR A 81 29.54 -41.99 -5.40
C THR A 81 28.52 -41.30 -4.48
N ALA A 82 27.33 -41.77 -4.13
CA ALA A 82 26.54 -42.95 -4.46
C ALA A 82 25.07 -42.59 -4.11
N VAL A 83 24.13 -43.10 -4.91
CA VAL A 83 22.76 -43.36 -4.45
C VAL A 83 22.45 -44.79 -4.86
N PRO A 84 22.14 -45.64 -3.88
CA PRO A 84 20.91 -46.40 -3.99
C PRO A 84 20.20 -46.37 -2.65
N VAL A 85 19.24 -45.47 -2.48
CA VAL A 85 18.20 -45.66 -1.47
C VAL A 85 16.97 -46.19 -2.19
N LYS A 86 16.91 -47.51 -2.07
CA LYS A 86 15.81 -48.42 -2.29
C LYS A 86 14.42 -47.78 -2.14
N ALA A 87 13.63 -47.90 -3.20
CA ALA A 87 12.18 -47.87 -3.11
C ALA A 87 11.72 -49.08 -2.29
N GLU A 88 10.96 -48.82 -1.23
CA GLU A 88 10.04 -49.77 -0.64
C GLU A 88 8.81 -48.94 -0.27
N ALA A 89 7.71 -49.23 -0.97
CA ALA A 89 6.40 -48.71 -0.65
C ALA A 89 5.95 -49.34 0.66
N GLU A 90 5.54 -48.52 1.62
CA GLU A 90 4.56 -48.96 2.61
C GLU A 90 3.52 -47.86 2.81
N ILE A 91 2.30 -48.25 2.51
CA ILE A 91 1.06 -47.49 2.56
C ILE A 91 0.57 -47.60 4.00
N GLN A 92 0.56 -46.50 4.75
CA GLN A 92 -0.21 -46.31 5.98
C GLN A 92 -0.59 -44.81 6.02
N THR A 93 -1.74 -44.43 5.46
CA THR A 93 -3.01 -44.24 6.20
C THR A 93 -3.00 -42.97 7.04
N GLU A 94 -3.84 -42.02 6.61
CA GLU A 94 -4.61 -41.10 7.46
C GLU A 94 -3.85 -39.94 8.12
N ALA A 95 -3.70 -38.88 7.34
CA ALA A 95 -4.14 -37.56 7.77
C ALA A 95 -4.59 -36.83 6.50
N GLU A 96 -5.86 -37.00 6.17
CA GLU A 96 -6.59 -35.98 5.42
C GLU A 96 -6.55 -34.76 6.34
N THR A 97 -5.47 -33.96 6.25
CA THR A 97 -5.53 -32.60 6.74
C THR A 97 -6.51 -31.96 5.79
N GLU A 98 -7.78 -31.95 6.18
CA GLU A 98 -8.72 -30.92 5.75
C GLU A 98 -7.97 -29.61 6.00
N VAL A 99 -7.26 -29.13 4.96
CA VAL A 99 -6.93 -27.72 4.86
C VAL A 99 -8.32 -27.15 4.82
N ASP A 100 -8.79 -26.70 5.98
CA ASP A 100 -10.04 -25.99 6.16
C ASP A 100 -10.01 -24.91 5.07
N GLU A 101 -10.64 -25.18 3.92
CA GLU A 101 -10.53 -24.32 2.72
C GLU A 101 -11.06 -22.93 3.06
N ASP A 102 -11.84 -22.84 4.13
CA ASP A 102 -12.41 -21.66 4.75
C ASP A 102 -11.44 -20.88 5.66
N ASN A 103 -10.20 -21.33 5.87
CA ASN A 103 -9.21 -20.61 6.66
C ASN A 103 -8.39 -19.64 5.81
N LEU A 104 -8.52 -18.35 6.09
CA LEU A 104 -7.77 -17.30 5.43
C LEU A 104 -6.46 -17.04 6.19
N PRO A 105 -5.29 -17.05 5.53
CA PRO A 105 -4.02 -16.76 6.18
C PRO A 105 -3.95 -15.28 6.61
N PRO A 106 -3.03 -14.92 7.51
CA PRO A 106 -2.89 -13.55 7.98
C PRO A 106 -2.68 -12.56 6.84
N LEU A 107 -3.39 -11.43 6.86
CA LEU A 107 -3.25 -10.34 5.88
C LEU A 107 -2.76 -9.08 6.58
N ARG A 108 -1.64 -8.54 6.09
CA ARG A 108 -1.13 -7.25 6.55
C ARG A 108 -1.67 -6.12 5.69
N TYR A 109 -2.46 -5.22 6.26
CA TYR A 109 -3.06 -4.09 5.57
C TYR A 109 -2.24 -2.82 5.83
N SER A 110 -1.49 -2.34 4.84
CA SER A 110 -0.55 -1.23 5.04
C SER A 110 -0.95 0.10 4.41
N ALA A 111 -1.78 0.10 3.37
CA ALA A 111 -2.21 1.34 2.73
C ALA A 111 -3.58 1.20 2.08
N HIS A 112 -4.37 2.26 2.16
CA HIS A 112 -5.69 2.36 1.55
C HIS A 112 -5.76 3.65 0.73
N VAL A 113 -6.13 3.56 -0.55
CA VAL A 113 -6.37 4.72 -1.41
C VAL A 113 -7.74 4.59 -2.05
N TYR A 114 -8.65 5.46 -1.63
CA TYR A 114 -9.98 5.58 -2.21
C TYR A 114 -10.01 6.67 -3.29
N ALA A 115 -10.78 6.41 -4.34
CA ALA A 115 -11.03 7.36 -5.43
C ALA A 115 -12.45 7.15 -5.98
N SER A 116 -13.03 8.20 -6.58
CA SER A 116 -14.37 8.10 -7.20
C SER A 116 -14.42 7.11 -8.36
N LEU A 117 -13.30 6.92 -9.07
CA LEU A 117 -13.18 5.94 -10.14
C LEU A 117 -12.62 4.62 -9.58
N VAL A 118 -13.35 3.52 -9.83
CA VAL A 118 -12.98 2.15 -9.42
C VAL A 118 -11.54 1.80 -9.79
N GLU A 119 -11.14 2.10 -11.02
CA GLU A 119 -9.80 1.79 -11.56
C GLU A 119 -8.65 2.50 -10.82
N LYS A 120 -8.97 3.58 -10.10
CA LYS A 120 -8.02 4.39 -9.33
C LYS A 120 -7.97 4.00 -7.86
N ARG A 121 -8.89 3.16 -7.39
CA ARG A 121 -8.85 2.61 -6.04
C ARG A 121 -7.73 1.57 -5.95
N SER A 122 -7.04 1.55 -4.82
CA SER A 122 -5.98 0.58 -4.58
C SER A 122 -5.72 0.41 -3.11
N ILE A 123 -5.32 -0.79 -2.73
CA ILE A 123 -4.91 -1.14 -1.37
C ILE A 123 -3.55 -1.81 -1.41
N VAL A 124 -2.86 -1.87 -0.27
CA VAL A 124 -1.62 -2.62 -0.12
C VAL A 124 -1.84 -3.71 0.92
N LEU A 125 -1.76 -4.96 0.45
CA LEU A 125 -1.86 -6.17 1.27
C LEU A 125 -0.57 -6.95 1.17
N ASN A 126 -0.02 -7.34 2.32
CA ASN A 126 1.24 -8.11 2.42
C ASN A 126 2.41 -7.43 1.65
N GLY A 127 2.42 -6.10 1.61
CA GLY A 127 3.43 -5.30 0.92
C GLY A 127 3.23 -5.15 -0.60
N GLN A 128 2.18 -5.74 -1.18
CA GLN A 128 1.87 -5.63 -2.61
C GLN A 128 0.60 -4.82 -2.85
N SER A 129 0.60 -4.02 -3.93
CA SER A 129 -0.54 -3.18 -4.29
C SER A 129 -1.55 -3.94 -5.16
N TRP A 130 -2.82 -3.83 -4.81
CA TRP A 130 -3.93 -4.52 -5.45
C TRP A 130 -5.08 -3.57 -5.76
N LYS A 131 -5.87 -3.90 -6.78
CA LYS A 131 -7.06 -3.15 -7.21
C LYS A 131 -8.34 -3.95 -6.98
N GLU A 132 -9.48 -3.30 -7.14
CA GLU A 132 -10.77 -3.99 -7.21
C GLU A 132 -10.75 -5.01 -8.37
N GLY A 133 -11.25 -6.21 -8.10
CA GLY A 133 -11.24 -7.37 -8.99
C GLY A 133 -9.96 -8.22 -8.95
N ASP A 134 -8.87 -7.72 -8.35
CA ASP A 134 -7.64 -8.51 -8.24
C ASP A 134 -7.74 -9.57 -7.12
N SER A 135 -6.94 -10.62 -7.26
CA SER A 135 -6.84 -11.70 -6.26
C SER A 135 -5.47 -11.71 -5.58
N PRO A 136 -5.36 -11.19 -4.35
CA PRO A 136 -4.10 -11.18 -3.60
C PRO A 136 -3.65 -12.58 -3.13
N LEU A 137 -4.60 -13.50 -2.97
CA LEU A 137 -4.38 -14.88 -2.57
C LEU A 137 -5.27 -15.82 -3.41
N PRO A 138 -4.95 -17.13 -3.47
CA PRO A 138 -5.86 -18.12 -4.05
C PRO A 138 -7.23 -18.04 -3.37
N ASN A 139 -8.29 -18.08 -4.18
CA ASN A 139 -9.68 -18.01 -3.75
C ASN A 139 -10.10 -16.73 -3.00
N LEU A 140 -9.21 -15.72 -2.89
CA LEU A 140 -9.52 -14.40 -2.32
C LEU A 140 -9.59 -13.36 -3.44
N VAL A 141 -10.73 -12.70 -3.57
CA VAL A 141 -10.98 -11.63 -4.54
C VAL A 141 -11.31 -10.34 -3.81
N ILE A 142 -10.78 -9.22 -4.27
CA ILE A 142 -11.16 -7.89 -3.78
C ILE A 142 -12.41 -7.47 -4.56
N GLU A 143 -13.59 -7.60 -3.97
CA GLU A 143 -14.84 -7.24 -4.64
C GLU A 143 -14.98 -5.71 -4.74
N GLN A 144 -14.68 -5.00 -3.65
CA GLN A 144 -14.88 -3.56 -3.59
C GLN A 144 -14.00 -2.89 -2.54
N ILE A 145 -13.38 -1.77 -2.89
CA ILE A 145 -12.63 -0.89 -1.99
C ILE A 145 -13.52 0.32 -1.72
N GLN A 146 -14.16 0.34 -0.55
CA GLN A 146 -14.94 1.50 -0.09
C GLN A 146 -14.01 2.49 0.63
N GLN A 147 -14.56 3.61 1.12
CA GLN A 147 -13.72 4.66 1.71
C GLN A 147 -13.06 4.23 3.03
N ASP A 148 -13.80 3.53 3.88
CA ASP A 148 -13.37 3.15 5.24
C ASP A 148 -13.22 1.63 5.41
N VAL A 149 -13.68 0.86 4.42
CA VAL A 149 -13.69 -0.61 4.45
C VAL A 149 -13.38 -1.19 3.07
N THR A 150 -12.93 -2.44 3.05
CA THR A 150 -12.77 -3.22 1.82
C THR A 150 -13.58 -4.49 1.93
N VAL A 151 -14.36 -4.78 0.89
CA VAL A 151 -15.15 -5.99 0.74
C VAL A 151 -14.32 -7.01 -0.05
N PHE A 152 -14.17 -8.19 0.53
CA PHE A 152 -13.47 -9.32 -0.03
C PHE A 152 -14.43 -10.47 -0.24
N SER A 153 -14.09 -11.37 -1.16
CA SER A 153 -14.76 -12.66 -1.36
C SER A 153 -13.72 -13.76 -1.22
N PHE A 154 -13.88 -14.65 -0.24
CA PHE A 154 -13.03 -15.81 -0.02
C PHE A 154 -13.83 -17.10 -0.15
N ASN A 155 -13.48 -17.98 -1.09
CA ASN A 155 -14.24 -19.21 -1.40
C ASN A 155 -15.75 -18.97 -1.63
N GLY A 156 -16.11 -17.80 -2.18
CA GLY A 156 -17.51 -17.41 -2.41
C GLY A 156 -18.23 -16.83 -1.19
N LYS A 157 -17.58 -16.74 -0.02
CA LYS A 157 -18.08 -16.03 1.16
C LYS A 157 -17.55 -14.59 1.16
N THR A 158 -18.45 -13.61 1.23
CA THR A 158 -18.04 -12.20 1.30
C THR A 158 -17.82 -11.76 2.74
N PHE A 159 -16.78 -10.98 2.96
CA PHE A 159 -16.49 -10.37 4.26
C PHE A 159 -15.95 -8.96 4.09
N THR A 160 -16.05 -8.17 5.16
CA THR A 160 -15.62 -6.78 5.18
C THR A 160 -14.49 -6.62 6.17
N LEU A 161 -13.44 -5.93 5.75
CA LEU A 161 -12.30 -5.59 6.59
C LEU A 161 -12.14 -4.07 6.62
N ALA A 162 -11.95 -3.50 7.80
CA ALA A 162 -11.72 -2.07 7.94
C ALA A 162 -10.40 -1.66 7.26
N ALA A 163 -10.36 -0.44 6.74
CA ALA A 163 -9.16 0.09 6.12
C ALA A 163 -8.00 0.11 7.13
N LEU A 164 -6.84 -0.43 6.72
CA LEU A 164 -5.63 -0.54 7.54
C LEU A 164 -5.72 -1.52 8.71
N ASP A 165 -6.80 -2.29 8.81
CA ASP A 165 -6.94 -3.34 9.82
C ASP A 165 -6.31 -4.64 9.31
N ASP A 166 -5.46 -5.25 10.13
CA ASP A 166 -4.77 -6.49 9.79
C ASP A 166 -5.70 -7.69 10.05
N TRP A 167 -5.74 -8.64 9.13
CA TRP A 167 -6.39 -9.93 9.40
C TRP A 167 -5.40 -10.85 10.13
N PRO A 168 -5.72 -11.34 11.34
CA PRO A 168 -4.80 -12.18 12.12
C PRO A 168 -4.64 -13.59 11.56
N GLY A 169 -5.48 -14.00 10.60
CA GLY A 169 -5.59 -15.38 10.12
C GLY A 169 -6.71 -16.12 10.85
N GLY A 170 -7.46 -16.96 10.13
CA GLY A 170 -8.63 -17.63 10.71
C GLY A 170 -9.78 -17.83 9.72
N THR A 171 -10.87 -18.38 10.22
CA THR A 171 -12.11 -18.58 9.45
C THR A 171 -12.86 -17.26 9.31
N ILE A 172 -13.40 -16.99 8.13
CA ILE A 172 -14.07 -15.72 7.78
C ILE A 172 -15.30 -15.42 8.66
N GLU A 173 -15.93 -16.45 9.25
CA GLU A 173 -17.08 -16.30 10.14
C GLU A 173 -16.78 -15.51 11.42
N ASP A 174 -15.51 -15.40 11.81
CA ASP A 174 -15.05 -14.58 12.95
C ASP A 174 -14.82 -13.10 12.57
N SER A 175 -15.12 -12.70 11.33
CA SER A 175 -14.95 -11.31 10.92
C SER A 175 -15.77 -10.39 11.83
N PRO A 176 -15.18 -9.30 12.37
CA PRO A 176 -15.93 -8.35 13.18
C PRO A 176 -16.97 -7.67 12.29
N GLN A 177 -18.16 -8.24 12.26
CA GLN A 177 -19.32 -7.69 11.59
C GLN A 177 -19.68 -6.43 12.37
N GLY A 178 -19.28 -5.28 11.83
CA GLY A 178 -19.41 -3.98 12.50
C GLY A 178 -20.81 -3.80 13.08
N GLU A 179 -20.87 -3.55 14.39
CA GLU A 179 -22.04 -3.03 15.11
C GLU A 179 -22.40 -1.61 14.66
#